data_AF-A0AAD3AL13-F1
#
_entry.id   AF-A0AAD3AL13-F1
#
_cell.length_a   1.000
_cell.length_b   1.000
_cell.length_c   1.000
_cell.angle_alpha   90.00
_cell.angle_beta   90.00
_cell.angle_gamma   90.00
#
_symmetry.space_group_name_H-M   'P 1'
#
loop_
_entity.id
_entity.type
_entity.pdbx_description
1 polymer ?
#
loop_
_entity_poly.entity_id
_entity_poly.type
_entity_poly.pdbx_seq_one_letter_code
_entity_poly.pdbx_strand_id
1 'polypeptide(L)'
;MNRSILGATSLAVAADAGAGSLAGAKADPRWYARLRQPAYQPPRAAFPLAWTTLYADIAATSRGALALSPYPLWCGFATVLSTHIWRLNR
;
A
#
# COMPACT_ATOMS: atom_id res chain seq x y z
N MET A 1 7.51 15.24 24.74
CA MET A 1 7.81 14.42 23.55
C MET A 1 9.32 14.32 23.42
N ASN A 2 9.89 13.12 23.50
CA ASN A 2 11.33 12.93 23.68
C ASN A 2 12.06 12.95 22.32
N ARG A 3 13.14 13.74 22.16
CA ARG A 3 13.85 13.91 20.88
C ARG A 3 14.38 12.57 20.33
N SER A 4 14.72 11.64 21.21
CA SER A 4 15.19 10.30 20.85
C SER A 4 14.10 9.45 20.17
N ILE A 5 12.82 9.64 20.51
CA ILE A 5 11.72 8.89 19.87
C ILE A 5 11.59 9.35 18.41
N LEU A 6 11.60 10.67 18.16
CA LEU A 6 11.53 11.23 16.81
C LEU A 6 12.72 10.77 15.95
N GLY A 7 13.93 10.76 16.53
CA GLY A 7 15.12 10.25 15.85
C GLY A 7 15.00 8.78 15.49
N ALA A 8 14.55 7.94 16.43
CA ALA A 8 14.39 6.50 16.20
C ALA A 8 13.31 6.18 15.16
N THR A 9 12.15 6.85 15.22
CA THR A 9 11.06 6.63 14.24
C THR A 9 11.45 7.09 12.84
N SER A 10 12.15 8.22 12.71
CA SER A 10 12.60 8.71 11.39
C SER A 10 13.64 7.77 10.77
N LEU A 11 14.56 7.22 11.58
CA LEU A 11 15.52 6.22 11.12
C LEU A 11 14.85 4.93 10.68
N ALA A 12 13.86 4.45 11.44
CA ALA A 12 13.09 3.26 11.06
C ALA A 12 12.37 3.47 9.72
N VAL A 13 11.68 4.60 9.54
CA VAL A 13 11.01 4.94 8.26
C VAL A 13 12.02 5.05 7.11
N ALA A 14 13.18 5.65 7.34
CA ALA A 14 14.22 5.76 6.32
C ALA A 14 14.80 4.39 5.92
N ALA A 15 14.96 3.47 6.89
CA ALA A 15 15.42 2.11 6.64
C ALA A 15 14.40 1.31 5.82
N ASP A 16 13.12 1.36 6.18
CA ASP A 16 12.04 0.73 5.42
C ASP A 16 11.92 1.29 3.99
N ALA A 17 11.98 2.62 3.85
CA ALA A 17 11.95 3.27 2.54
C ALA A 17 13.15 2.87 1.68
N GLY A 18 14.34 2.77 2.28
CA GLY A 18 15.55 2.29 1.62
C GLY A 18 15.41 0.84 1.15
N ALA A 19 14.92 -0.05 2.01
CA ALA A 19 14.68 -1.45 1.69
C ALA A 19 13.66 -1.61 0.55
N GLY A 20 12.53 -0.90 0.62
CA GLY A 20 11.49 -0.91 -0.43
C GLY A 20 12.00 -0.38 -1.77
N SER A 21 12.83 0.66 -1.76
CA SER A 21 13.42 1.24 -2.98
C SER A 21 14.40 0.29 -3.65
N LEU A 22 15.25 -0.38 -2.87
CA LEU A 22 16.20 -1.38 -3.38
C LEU A 22 15.48 -2.64 -3.88
N ALA A 23 14.44 -3.09 -3.18
CA ALA A 23 13.62 -4.22 -3.62
C ALA A 23 12.86 -3.92 -4.93
N GLY A 24 12.41 -2.68 -5.13
CA GLY A 24 11.74 -2.24 -6.35
C GLY A 24 12.65 -1.94 -7.54
N ALA A 25 13.97 -1.75 -7.32
CA ALA A 25 14.90 -1.27 -8.35
C ALA A 25 15.06 -2.21 -9.56
N LYS A 26 14.72 -3.49 -9.42
CA LYS A 26 14.78 -4.52 -10.47
C LYS A 26 13.42 -4.82 -11.11
N ALA A 27 12.34 -4.19 -10.65
CA ALA A 27 11.00 -4.46 -11.15
C ALA A 27 10.85 -3.98 -12.62
N ASP A 28 10.44 -4.87 -13.53
CA ASP A 28 10.13 -4.49 -14.92
C ASP A 28 8.83 -3.66 -14.95
N PRO A 29 8.90 -2.36 -15.32
CA PRO A 29 7.72 -1.49 -15.34
C PRO A 29 6.68 -1.90 -16.39
N ARG A 30 7.05 -2.74 -17.37
CA ARG A 30 6.16 -3.21 -18.45
C ARG A 30 5.54 -4.57 -18.16
N TRP A 31 6.06 -5.33 -17.20
CA TRP A 31 5.52 -6.64 -16.84
C TRP A 31 4.03 -6.56 -16.48
N TYR A 32 3.64 -5.59 -15.65
CA TYR A 32 2.25 -5.44 -15.20
C TYR A 32 1.29 -4.99 -16.32
N ALA A 33 1.82 -4.29 -17.33
CA ALA A 33 1.05 -3.87 -18.49
C ALA A 33 0.79 -5.02 -19.49
N ARG A 34 1.58 -6.11 -19.42
CA ARG A 34 1.38 -7.32 -20.24
C ARG A 34 0.38 -8.31 -19.62
N LEU A 35 0.09 -8.18 -18.32
CA LEU A 35 -0.91 -9.00 -17.65
C LEU A 35 -2.32 -8.66 -18.15
N ARG A 36 -3.17 -9.67 -18.31
CA ARG A 36 -4.60 -9.44 -18.55
C ARG A 36 -5.24 -8.83 -17.31
N GLN A 37 -5.65 -7.57 -17.42
CA GLN A 37 -6.22 -6.80 -16.32
C GLN A 37 -7.74 -6.99 -16.25
N PRO A 38 -8.33 -7.07 -15.04
CA PRO A 38 -9.78 -7.09 -14.88
C PRO A 38 -10.40 -5.72 -15.21
N ALA A 39 -11.59 -5.72 -15.82
CA ALA A 39 -12.27 -4.49 -16.24
C ALA A 39 -12.65 -3.52 -15.09
N TYR A 40 -12.69 -4.00 -13.83
CA TYR A 40 -12.96 -3.17 -12.65
C TYR A 40 -11.69 -2.55 -12.03
N GLN A 41 -10.50 -2.79 -12.60
CA GLN A 41 -9.26 -2.30 -12.00
C GLN A 41 -9.28 -0.77 -11.90
N PRO A 42 -9.16 -0.20 -10.70
CA PRO A 42 -9.19 1.24 -10.53
C PRO A 42 -7.96 1.86 -11.21
N PRO A 43 -8.07 3.10 -11.72
CA PRO A 43 -6.98 3.78 -12.40
C PRO A 43 -5.74 3.84 -11.51
N ARG A 44 -4.55 3.88 -12.14
CA ARG A 44 -3.24 3.80 -11.44
C ARG A 44 -3.08 4.84 -10.33
N ALA A 45 -3.73 6.00 -10.47
CA ALA A 45 -3.76 7.07 -9.48
C ALA A 45 -4.63 6.78 -8.25
N ALA A 46 -5.56 5.82 -8.31
CA ALA A 46 -6.36 5.41 -7.16
C ALA A 46 -5.53 4.73 -6.06
N PHE A 47 -4.41 4.09 -6.43
CA PHE A 47 -3.51 3.45 -5.47
C PHE A 47 -2.85 4.45 -4.51
N PRO A 48 -2.18 5.53 -4.97
CA PRO A 48 -1.62 6.52 -4.06
C PRO A 48 -2.71 7.26 -3.28
N LEU A 49 -3.89 7.51 -3.86
CA LEU A 49 -5.01 8.10 -3.14
C LEU A 49 -5.48 7.21 -1.98
N ALA A 50 -5.67 5.91 -2.22
CA ALA A 50 -6.02 4.96 -1.17
C ALA A 50 -4.97 4.92 -0.06
N TRP A 51 -3.67 4.94 -0.42
CA TRP A 51 -2.58 5.01 0.56
C TRP A 51 -2.59 6.29 1.38
N THR A 52 -2.84 7.44 0.76
CA THR A 52 -2.94 8.71 1.51
C THR A 52 -4.12 8.72 2.47
N THR A 53 -5.27 8.19 2.06
CA THR A 53 -6.43 8.05 2.96
C THR A 53 -6.12 7.08 4.09
N LEU A 54 -5.39 6.00 3.83
CA LEU A 54 -5.03 5.01 4.83
C LEU A 54 -4.01 5.58 5.83
N TYR A 55 -2.98 6.28 5.37
CA TYR A 55 -2.03 6.94 6.27
C TYR A 55 -2.67 8.06 7.08
N ALA A 56 -3.56 8.84 6.48
CA ALA A 56 -4.33 9.86 7.18
C ALA A 56 -5.23 9.24 8.26
N ASP A 57 -5.88 8.12 7.94
CA ASP A 57 -6.70 7.37 8.87
C ASP A 57 -5.85 6.77 10.00
N ILE A 58 -4.72 6.11 9.72
CA ILE A 58 -3.79 5.61 10.75
C ILE A 58 -3.31 6.74 11.67
N ALA A 59 -2.96 7.91 11.10
CA ALA A 59 -2.55 9.07 11.87
C ALA A 59 -3.68 9.62 12.76
N ALA A 60 -4.92 9.61 12.28
CA ALA A 60 -6.09 10.02 13.04
C ALA A 60 -6.52 8.98 14.11
N THR A 61 -6.31 7.70 13.84
CA THR A 61 -6.86 6.52 14.53
C THR A 61 -6.03 6.04 15.73
N SER A 62 -5.02 6.79 16.18
CA SER A 62 -4.28 6.52 17.43
C SER A 62 -5.15 6.56 18.71
N ARG A 63 -6.49 6.50 18.61
CA ARG A 63 -7.44 6.50 19.73
C ARG A 63 -8.71 5.61 19.62
N GLY A 64 -8.93 4.75 18.59
CA GLY A 64 -10.16 3.93 18.59
C GLY A 64 -10.32 2.86 17.49
N ALA A 65 -10.67 1.63 17.88
CA ALA A 65 -10.73 0.44 17.02
C ALA A 65 -11.76 0.48 15.86
N LEU A 66 -12.75 1.39 15.90
CA LEU A 66 -13.77 1.55 14.85
C LEU A 66 -13.27 2.31 13.61
N ALA A 67 -12.21 3.10 13.77
CA ALA A 67 -11.68 3.90 12.69
C ALA A 67 -10.72 3.13 11.77
N LEU A 68 -10.29 1.91 12.15
CA LEU A 68 -9.51 1.03 11.26
C LEU A 68 -10.29 0.48 10.05
N SER A 69 -11.60 0.75 9.94
CA SER A 69 -12.47 0.21 8.89
C SER A 69 -11.98 0.38 7.43
N PRO A 70 -11.23 1.43 7.04
CA PRO A 70 -10.66 1.55 5.70
C PRO A 70 -9.60 0.46 5.38
N TYR A 71 -8.84 0.01 6.39
CA TYR A 71 -7.76 -0.97 6.21
C TYR A 71 -8.24 -2.38 5.82
N PRO A 72 -9.14 -3.06 6.56
CA PRO A 72 -9.63 -4.39 6.18
C PRO A 72 -10.46 -4.33 4.89
N LEU A 73 -11.15 -3.22 4.61
CA LEU A 73 -11.83 -3.01 3.33
C LEU A 73 -10.82 -2.98 2.17
N TRP A 74 -9.71 -2.25 2.33
CA TRP A 74 -8.65 -2.21 1.35
C TRP A 74 -7.95 -3.57 1.18
N CYS A 75 -7.65 -4.26 2.28
CA CYS A 75 -7.07 -5.61 2.25
C CYS A 75 -7.97 -6.58 1.47
N GLY A 76 -9.28 -6.58 1.73
CA GLY A 76 -10.25 -7.41 1.00
C GLY A 76 -10.26 -7.10 -0.50
N PHE A 77 -10.27 -5.82 -0.88
CA PHE A 77 -10.17 -5.38 -2.26
C PHE A 77 -8.88 -5.89 -2.94
N ALA A 78 -7.73 -5.73 -2.29
CA ALA A 78 -6.44 -6.16 -2.81
C ALA A 78 -6.37 -7.69 -3.00
N THR A 79 -6.96 -8.47 -2.09
CA THR A 79 -7.06 -9.94 -2.23
C THR A 79 -7.89 -10.31 -3.46
N VAL A 80 -9.08 -9.72 -3.62
CA VAL A 80 -9.96 -10.01 -4.78
C VAL A 80 -9.26 -9.65 -6.09
N LEU A 81 -8.59 -8.49 -6.16
CA LEU A 81 -7.80 -8.08 -7.32
C LEU A 81 -6.69 -9.09 -7.65
N SER A 82 -5.93 -9.51 -6.65
CA SER A 82 -4.83 -10.46 -6.81
C SER A 82 -5.32 -11.83 -7.31
N THR A 83 -6.42 -12.32 -6.75
CA THR A 83 -7.06 -13.58 -7.18
C THR A 83 -7.60 -13.48 -8.61
N HIS A 84 -8.18 -12.33 -8.98
CA HIS A 84 -8.75 -12.15 -10.32
C HIS A 84 -7.66 -12.06 -11.41
N ILE A 85 -6.56 -11.36 -11.13
CA ILE A 85 -5.38 -11.32 -12.02
C ILE A 85 -4.80 -12.73 -12.20
N TRP A 86 -4.67 -13.49 -11.11
CA TRP A 86 -4.19 -14.87 -11.16
C TRP A 86 -5.10 -15.76 -12.03
N ARG A 87 -6.44 -15.65 -11.88
CA ARG A 87 -7.38 -16.42 -12.71
C ARG A 87 -7.36 -16.06 -14.19
N LEU A 88 -7.08 -14.79 -14.53
CA LEU A 88 -7.00 -14.33 -15.91
C LEU A 88 -5.67 -14.66 -16.61
N ASN A 89 -4.63 -14.99 -15.83
CA ASN A 89 -3.27 -15.24 -16.31
C ASN A 89 -2.72 -16.62 -15.90
N ARG A 90 -3.61 -17.58 -15.64
CA ARG A 90 -3.26 -19.00 -15.62
C ARG A 90 -3.05 -19.49 -17.05
#